data_AF-A0A520YEL3-F1
#
_entry.id   AF-A0A520YEL3-F1
#
_cell.length_a   1.000
_cell.length_b   1.000
_cell.length_c   1.000
_cell.angle_alpha   90.00
_cell.angle_beta   90.00
_cell.angle_gamma   90.00
#
_symmetry.space_group_name_H-M   'P 1'
#
loop_
_entity.id
_entity.type
_entity.pdbx_description
1 polymer ?
#
loop_
_entity_poly.entity_id
_entity_poly.type
_entity_poly.pdbx_seq_one_letter_code
_entity_poly.pdbx_strand_id
1 'polypeptide(L)'
;MKRAALLLVCVLFASLSRPVPAEKAKRSDVLELLEASLTAGEGVPAQVLLRQYLVDSPRTPRVIELEVLTEFYTGNYEAAAEGIAELRATPGYAANLGSLADVIVDTYETTKTFETFRLDNIEVRYAPGDDEILVPYAVDALKAVGEALEAELGVKMVSPIRLEIYPDADSLSRVSTLPVEAIRNTGTIALCKWGRLMIASPSALMHGYPWLDTISHEYVHLLLTKASLDQAPVWLQEGLAKFLETRWRRDAPSLRHDPASAQLLYDAMEADELLSFDQLHPSIALLPSQKAASLAFAQVSSFIETYYEDHGREGVQQALYLIGEGEDAKKALAHVAGVSWRSLEARWKKALARLPKPVPAKLLPRRLSGEATEQDELASVELDRARNYLRLGDLLWTRSRPAAASVEYAKAHTAAPADPVVASRYARSAIAGGRPKDALAPLMLTLGRYPTHAPALSSLATVTYRLSMRGRAEEAANAAIAQNPFDPQPHCILSKLGVPQADHEANLCSRLGGIRE
;
A
#
# COMPACT_ATOMS: atom_id res chain seq x y z
N MET A 1 19.37 25.79 -49.08
CA MET A 1 18.44 26.83 -48.60
C MET A 1 17.03 26.54 -49.13
N LYS A 2 16.03 26.56 -48.22
CA LYS A 2 14.57 26.62 -48.45
C LYS A 2 13.92 25.31 -48.96
N ARG A 3 13.24 24.54 -48.11
CA ARG A 3 11.85 24.66 -47.56
C ARG A 3 10.74 24.51 -48.61
N ALA A 4 9.91 23.49 -48.36
CA ALA A 4 8.48 23.34 -48.68
C ALA A 4 8.05 23.12 -50.13
N ALA A 5 7.60 21.89 -50.43
CA ALA A 5 6.28 21.56 -51.01
C ALA A 5 6.31 20.15 -51.61
N LEU A 6 5.76 19.15 -50.91
CA LEU A 6 5.16 17.98 -51.56
C LEU A 6 4.17 17.27 -50.61
N LEU A 7 3.10 18.00 -50.29
CA LEU A 7 1.79 17.39 -50.08
C LEU A 7 1.20 17.13 -51.48
N LEU A 8 0.57 15.97 -51.66
CA LEU A 8 0.06 15.38 -52.92
C LEU A 8 1.11 14.76 -53.85
N VAL A 9 1.52 13.51 -53.58
CA VAL A 9 1.31 12.33 -54.46
C VAL A 9 1.45 11.06 -53.59
N CYS A 10 0.48 10.80 -52.71
CA CYS A 10 0.40 9.54 -51.94
C CYS A 10 -0.96 8.85 -52.09
N VAL A 11 -1.47 8.74 -53.34
CA VAL A 11 -2.71 8.00 -53.60
C VAL A 11 -2.54 6.84 -54.60
N LEU A 12 -1.42 6.69 -55.32
CA LEU A 12 -1.33 5.66 -56.37
C LEU A 12 0.01 4.89 -56.43
N PHE A 13 0.58 4.61 -55.26
CA PHE A 13 1.42 3.41 -55.10
C PHE A 13 0.91 2.65 -53.89
N ALA A 14 -0.18 1.90 -54.11
CA ALA A 14 -0.45 0.68 -53.37
C ALA A 14 0.76 -0.25 -53.59
N SER A 15 1.81 -0.02 -52.82
CA SER A 15 2.89 -0.96 -52.64
C SER A 15 2.25 -2.20 -52.05
N LEU A 16 2.23 -3.27 -52.85
CA LEU A 16 2.05 -4.64 -52.42
C LEU A 16 3.02 -4.92 -51.27
N SER A 17 2.63 -4.58 -50.04
CA SER A 17 3.21 -5.15 -48.83
C SER A 17 2.80 -6.62 -48.85
N ARG A 18 3.61 -7.43 -49.52
CA ARG A 18 3.57 -8.88 -49.30
C ARG A 18 3.69 -9.06 -47.78
N PRO A 19 2.76 -9.77 -47.12
CA PRO A 19 3.01 -10.17 -45.75
C PRO A 19 4.29 -10.99 -45.80
N VAL A 20 5.37 -10.47 -45.19
CA VAL A 20 6.49 -11.34 -44.82
C VAL A 20 5.85 -12.41 -43.95
N PRO A 21 5.92 -13.71 -44.32
CA PRO A 21 5.41 -14.74 -43.44
C PRO A 21 6.12 -14.54 -42.10
N ALA A 22 5.36 -14.24 -41.05
CA ALA A 22 5.93 -14.27 -39.70
C ALA A 22 6.51 -15.67 -39.54
N GLU A 23 7.84 -15.77 -39.46
CA GLU A 23 8.51 -17.02 -39.18
C GLU A 23 7.88 -17.55 -37.89
N LYS A 24 7.37 -18.79 -37.89
CA LYS A 24 6.72 -19.35 -36.70
C LYS A 24 7.74 -19.28 -35.56
N ALA A 25 7.39 -18.59 -34.47
CA ALA A 25 8.23 -18.49 -33.29
C ALA A 25 8.68 -19.89 -32.87
N LYS A 26 9.97 -20.06 -32.54
CA LYS A 26 10.45 -21.37 -32.09
C LYS A 26 9.83 -21.67 -30.73
N ARG A 27 9.68 -22.96 -30.45
CA ARG A 27 9.12 -23.43 -29.17
C ARG A 27 9.91 -22.91 -27.95
N SER A 28 11.22 -22.76 -28.07
CA SER A 28 12.09 -22.14 -27.06
C SER A 28 11.66 -20.70 -26.77
N ASP A 29 11.43 -19.92 -27.83
CA ASP A 29 11.11 -18.50 -27.74
C ASP A 29 9.75 -18.29 -27.06
N VAL A 30 8.77 -19.16 -27.34
CA VAL A 30 7.46 -19.14 -26.67
C VAL A 30 7.58 -19.46 -25.18
N LEU A 31 8.43 -20.42 -24.81
CA LEU A 31 8.67 -20.77 -23.41
C LEU A 31 9.37 -19.63 -22.66
N GLU A 32 10.39 -19.02 -23.25
CA GLU A 32 11.09 -17.87 -22.67
C GLU A 32 10.13 -16.68 -22.45
N LEU A 33 9.27 -16.39 -23.43
CA LEU A 33 8.24 -15.34 -23.28
C LEU A 33 7.18 -15.70 -22.22
N LEU A 34 6.81 -16.98 -22.10
CA LEU A 34 5.88 -17.46 -21.09
C LEU A 34 6.47 -17.24 -19.69
N GLU A 35 7.71 -17.67 -19.48
CA GLU A 35 8.41 -17.51 -18.20
C GLU A 35 8.61 -16.03 -17.87
N ALA A 36 9.01 -15.20 -18.85
CA ALA A 36 9.12 -13.76 -18.68
C ALA A 36 7.78 -13.11 -18.33
N SER A 37 6.67 -13.57 -18.92
CA SER A 37 5.32 -13.09 -18.59
C SER A 37 4.93 -13.43 -17.15
N LEU A 38 5.22 -14.65 -16.68
CA LEU A 38 5.02 -15.03 -15.29
C LEU A 38 5.88 -14.18 -14.35
N THR A 39 7.17 -14.01 -14.65
CA THR A 39 8.07 -13.14 -13.88
C THR A 39 7.57 -11.69 -13.81
N ALA A 40 6.99 -11.17 -14.90
CA ALA A 40 6.42 -9.83 -14.95
C ALA A 40 5.06 -9.69 -14.23
N GLY A 41 4.54 -10.75 -13.60
CA GLY A 41 3.22 -10.72 -12.94
C GLY A 41 2.04 -10.84 -13.91
N GLU A 42 2.27 -11.22 -15.17
CA GLU A 42 1.29 -11.15 -16.26
C GLU A 42 0.64 -12.51 -16.54
N GLY A 43 -0.42 -12.83 -15.79
CA GLY A 43 -1.16 -14.09 -15.93
C GLY A 43 -1.88 -14.25 -17.27
N VAL A 44 -2.50 -13.20 -17.82
CA VAL A 44 -3.25 -13.29 -19.09
C VAL A 44 -2.31 -13.52 -20.29
N PRO A 45 -1.24 -12.73 -20.49
CA PRO A 45 -0.22 -13.04 -21.49
C PRO A 45 0.38 -14.43 -21.32
N ALA A 46 0.71 -14.85 -20.08
CA ALA A 46 1.18 -16.20 -19.80
C ALA A 46 0.17 -17.26 -20.26
N GLN A 47 -1.13 -17.08 -20.02
CA GLN A 47 -2.15 -18.03 -20.46
C GLN A 47 -2.24 -18.16 -21.98
N VAL A 48 -2.09 -17.05 -22.72
CA VAL A 48 -2.06 -17.08 -24.19
C VAL A 48 -0.83 -17.84 -24.69
N LEU A 49 0.34 -17.58 -24.13
CA LEU A 49 1.60 -18.22 -24.51
C LEU A 49 1.63 -19.70 -24.13
N LEU A 50 1.07 -20.06 -22.98
CA LEU A 50 0.93 -21.46 -22.56
C LEU A 50 0.07 -22.24 -23.56
N ARG A 51 -1.07 -21.71 -23.99
CA ARG A 51 -1.92 -22.37 -25.00
C ARG A 51 -1.18 -22.61 -26.32
N GLN A 52 -0.33 -21.68 -26.74
CA GLN A 52 0.52 -21.85 -27.91
C GLN A 52 1.59 -22.92 -27.69
N TYR A 53 2.23 -22.90 -26.52
CA TYR A 53 3.26 -23.86 -26.14
C TYR A 53 2.71 -25.30 -26.09
N LEU A 54 1.46 -25.49 -25.64
CA LEU A 54 0.81 -26.79 -25.50
C LEU A 54 0.51 -27.51 -26.83
N VAL A 55 0.40 -26.78 -27.97
CA VAL A 55 0.03 -27.38 -29.27
C VAL A 55 0.97 -28.52 -29.68
N ASP A 56 2.27 -28.34 -29.44
CA ASP A 56 3.32 -29.28 -29.86
C ASP A 56 4.14 -29.81 -28.67
N SER A 57 3.59 -29.73 -27.44
CA SER A 57 4.28 -30.15 -26.21
C SER A 57 3.60 -31.35 -25.55
N PRO A 58 4.33 -32.43 -25.25
CA PRO A 58 3.78 -33.51 -24.43
C PRO A 58 3.52 -33.00 -23.00
N ARG A 59 2.41 -33.43 -22.40
CA ARG A 59 2.02 -33.09 -21.03
C ARG A 59 2.92 -33.79 -20.00
N THR A 60 4.10 -33.21 -19.80
CA THR A 60 5.11 -33.62 -18.82
C THR A 60 4.86 -32.93 -17.47
N PRO A 61 5.50 -33.36 -16.36
CA PRO A 61 5.39 -32.65 -15.08
C PRO A 61 5.75 -31.17 -15.17
N ARG A 62 6.77 -30.80 -15.98
CA ARG A 62 7.11 -29.39 -16.22
C ARG A 62 5.99 -28.61 -16.92
N VAL A 63 5.24 -29.26 -17.81
CA VAL A 63 4.08 -28.62 -18.44
C VAL A 63 2.97 -28.39 -17.43
N ILE A 64 2.72 -29.36 -16.55
CA ILE A 64 1.72 -29.21 -15.47
C ILE A 64 2.14 -28.10 -14.49
N GLU A 65 3.42 -27.95 -14.17
CA GLU A 65 3.91 -26.80 -13.38
C GLU A 65 3.59 -25.45 -14.05
N LEU A 66 3.79 -25.34 -15.38
CA LEU A 66 3.48 -24.12 -16.12
C LEU A 66 1.97 -23.85 -16.18
N GLU A 67 1.15 -24.91 -16.31
CA GLU A 67 -0.32 -24.84 -16.19
C GLU A 67 -0.70 -24.30 -14.80
N VAL A 68 -0.19 -24.91 -13.72
CA VAL A 68 -0.45 -24.49 -12.33
C VAL A 68 -0.06 -23.03 -12.08
N LEU A 69 1.15 -22.62 -12.48
CA LEU A 69 1.61 -21.25 -12.29
C LEU A 69 0.74 -20.27 -13.08
N THR A 70 0.39 -20.61 -14.32
CA THR A 70 -0.48 -19.75 -15.13
C THR A 70 -1.85 -19.58 -14.50
N GLU A 71 -2.50 -20.66 -14.07
CA GLU A 71 -3.80 -20.61 -13.41
C GLU A 71 -3.74 -19.84 -12.07
N PHE A 72 -2.63 -19.96 -11.32
CA PHE A 72 -2.43 -19.18 -10.11
C PHE A 72 -2.32 -17.68 -10.38
N TYR A 73 -1.55 -17.25 -11.40
CA TYR A 73 -1.41 -15.84 -11.75
C TYR A 73 -2.71 -15.26 -12.36
N THR A 74 -3.50 -16.06 -13.09
CA THR A 74 -4.82 -15.64 -13.59
C THR A 74 -5.91 -15.66 -12.52
N GLY A 75 -5.62 -16.16 -11.32
CA GLY A 75 -6.53 -16.15 -10.17
C GLY A 75 -7.50 -17.33 -10.13
N ASN A 76 -7.26 -18.37 -10.92
CA ASN A 76 -8.00 -19.63 -10.91
C ASN A 76 -7.36 -20.59 -9.90
N TYR A 77 -7.56 -20.30 -8.62
CA TYR A 77 -6.88 -21.01 -7.53
C TYR A 77 -7.34 -22.46 -7.38
N GLU A 78 -8.59 -22.77 -7.73
CA GLU A 78 -9.10 -24.14 -7.73
C GLU A 78 -8.31 -25.01 -8.73
N ALA A 79 -8.23 -24.59 -9.99
CA ALA A 79 -7.47 -25.33 -11.01
C ALA A 79 -5.97 -25.42 -10.67
N ALA A 80 -5.39 -24.36 -10.10
CA ALA A 80 -4.01 -24.40 -9.63
C ALA A 80 -3.81 -25.43 -8.51
N ALA A 81 -4.71 -25.51 -7.53
CA ALA A 81 -4.66 -26.49 -6.44
C ALA A 81 -4.88 -27.93 -6.94
N GLU A 82 -5.79 -28.14 -7.89
CA GLU A 82 -5.98 -29.44 -8.56
C GLU A 82 -4.70 -29.89 -9.30
N GLY A 83 -4.04 -28.98 -10.02
CA GLY A 83 -2.77 -29.28 -10.69
C GLY A 83 -1.63 -29.60 -9.70
N ILE A 84 -1.61 -28.96 -8.52
CA ILE A 84 -0.68 -29.34 -7.43
C ILE A 84 -0.98 -30.76 -6.93
N ALA A 85 -2.24 -31.14 -6.79
CA ALA A 85 -2.63 -32.49 -6.40
C ALA A 85 -2.19 -33.54 -7.45
N GLU A 86 -2.34 -33.23 -8.74
CA GLU A 86 -1.86 -34.07 -9.85
C GLU A 86 -0.32 -34.24 -9.81
N LEU A 87 0.43 -33.15 -9.63
CA LEU A 87 1.88 -33.19 -9.52
C LEU A 87 2.35 -34.06 -8.34
N ARG A 88 1.70 -33.92 -7.17
CA ARG A 88 2.01 -34.72 -5.96
C ARG A 88 1.72 -36.21 -6.15
N ALA A 89 0.74 -36.56 -6.98
CA ALA A 89 0.41 -37.95 -7.30
C ALA A 89 1.33 -38.56 -8.38
N THR A 90 2.11 -37.75 -9.10
CA THR A 90 2.93 -38.20 -10.23
C THR A 90 4.22 -38.91 -9.75
N PRO A 91 4.43 -40.20 -10.07
CA PRO A 91 5.61 -40.93 -9.64
C PRO A 91 6.92 -40.33 -10.19
N GLY A 92 7.90 -40.13 -9.31
CA GLY A 92 9.23 -39.62 -9.71
C GLY A 92 9.30 -38.10 -9.95
N TYR A 93 8.24 -37.36 -9.63
CA TYR A 93 8.28 -35.89 -9.65
C TYR A 93 9.21 -35.35 -8.54
N ALA A 94 10.19 -34.53 -8.94
CA ALA A 94 10.96 -33.72 -8.00
C ALA A 94 10.20 -32.41 -7.76
N ALA A 95 9.92 -32.06 -6.50
CA ALA A 95 9.12 -30.90 -6.14
C ALA A 95 9.83 -29.57 -6.47
N ASN A 96 9.77 -29.12 -7.73
CA ASN A 96 10.43 -27.90 -8.19
C ASN A 96 9.76 -26.62 -7.65
N LEU A 97 8.46 -26.66 -7.38
CA LEU A 97 7.71 -25.53 -6.82
C LEU A 97 8.03 -25.29 -5.33
N GLY A 98 8.68 -26.22 -4.63
CA GLY A 98 9.03 -26.07 -3.22
C GLY A 98 7.82 -25.67 -2.35
N SER A 99 8.02 -24.67 -1.48
CA SER A 99 6.97 -24.15 -0.59
C SER A 99 5.85 -23.39 -1.33
N LEU A 100 6.04 -23.01 -2.60
CA LEU A 100 4.98 -22.36 -3.39
C LEU A 100 3.80 -23.30 -3.62
N ALA A 101 4.04 -24.62 -3.70
CA ALA A 101 2.97 -25.59 -3.84
C ALA A 101 1.98 -25.55 -2.66
N ASP A 102 2.49 -25.38 -1.44
CA ASP A 102 1.65 -25.24 -0.24
C ASP A 102 0.90 -23.92 -0.25
N VAL A 103 1.57 -22.81 -0.59
CA VAL A 103 0.92 -21.50 -0.72
C VAL A 103 -0.22 -21.50 -1.74
N ILE A 104 -0.08 -22.21 -2.86
CA ILE A 104 -1.14 -22.32 -3.88
C ILE A 104 -2.38 -23.00 -3.29
N VAL A 105 -2.19 -24.11 -2.59
CA VAL A 105 -3.28 -24.85 -1.94
C VAL A 105 -3.91 -24.02 -0.83
N ASP A 106 -3.10 -23.40 0.03
CA ASP A 106 -3.58 -22.55 1.12
C ASP A 106 -4.31 -21.30 0.61
N THR A 107 -3.89 -20.75 -0.54
CA THR A 107 -4.59 -19.66 -1.22
C THR A 107 -5.98 -20.10 -1.64
N TYR A 108 -6.12 -21.26 -2.30
CA TYR A 108 -7.43 -21.80 -2.65
C TYR A 108 -8.30 -22.03 -1.41
N GLU A 109 -7.77 -22.73 -0.39
CA GLU A 109 -8.54 -23.04 0.82
C GLU A 109 -8.99 -21.78 1.59
N THR A 110 -8.13 -20.75 1.64
CA THR A 110 -8.44 -19.48 2.33
C THR A 110 -9.44 -18.64 1.54
N THR A 111 -9.40 -18.67 0.20
CA THR A 111 -10.16 -17.74 -0.66
C THR A 111 -11.36 -18.38 -1.37
N LYS A 112 -11.60 -19.68 -1.25
CA LYS A 112 -12.71 -20.39 -1.93
C LYS A 112 -14.11 -19.83 -1.62
N THR A 113 -14.29 -19.13 -0.50
CA THR A 113 -15.55 -18.47 -0.14
C THR A 113 -15.56 -16.97 -0.42
N PHE A 114 -14.50 -16.42 -1.01
CA PHE A 114 -14.44 -15.00 -1.28
C PHE A 114 -15.42 -14.63 -2.40
N GLU A 115 -16.04 -13.48 -2.24
CA GLU A 115 -16.78 -12.84 -3.32
C GLU A 115 -15.80 -12.08 -4.22
N THR A 116 -16.20 -11.85 -5.47
CA THR A 116 -15.39 -11.13 -6.44
C THR A 116 -16.20 -10.04 -7.10
N PHE A 117 -15.77 -8.80 -6.94
CA PHE A 117 -16.24 -7.66 -7.70
C PHE A 117 -15.31 -7.38 -8.88
N ARG A 118 -15.87 -7.11 -10.07
CA ARG A 118 -15.11 -6.79 -11.28
C ARG A 118 -15.63 -5.52 -11.93
N LEU A 119 -14.71 -4.62 -12.28
CA LEU A 119 -14.98 -3.42 -13.07
C LEU A 119 -13.79 -3.15 -13.98
N ASP A 120 -14.02 -3.05 -15.29
CA ASP A 120 -12.97 -2.87 -16.29
C ASP A 120 -11.83 -3.90 -16.15
N ASN A 121 -10.60 -3.44 -15.86
CA ASN A 121 -9.42 -4.28 -15.60
C ASN A 121 -9.13 -4.49 -14.11
N ILE A 122 -10.06 -4.17 -13.21
CA ILE A 122 -9.91 -4.29 -11.76
C ILE A 122 -10.73 -5.48 -11.24
N GLU A 123 -10.12 -6.29 -10.39
CA GLU A 123 -10.75 -7.40 -9.67
C GLU A 123 -10.51 -7.22 -8.18
N VAL A 124 -11.57 -7.09 -7.37
CA VAL A 124 -11.48 -7.02 -5.91
C VAL A 124 -12.11 -8.29 -5.32
N ARG A 125 -11.32 -9.07 -4.60
CA ARG A 125 -11.76 -10.28 -3.89
C ARG A 125 -11.74 -10.04 -2.39
N TYR A 126 -12.80 -10.43 -1.70
CA TYR A 126 -12.98 -10.17 -0.27
C TYR A 126 -13.81 -11.27 0.38
N ALA A 127 -13.64 -11.46 1.68
CA ALA A 127 -14.51 -12.33 2.46
C ALA A 127 -15.92 -11.69 2.58
N PRO A 128 -17.01 -12.44 2.34
CA PRO A 128 -18.36 -11.89 2.47
C PRO A 128 -18.62 -11.44 3.91
N GLY A 129 -19.37 -10.33 4.06
CA GLY A 129 -19.64 -9.72 5.36
C GLY A 129 -19.13 -8.29 5.42
N ASP A 130 -18.45 -7.94 6.52
CA ASP A 130 -18.11 -6.55 6.84
C ASP A 130 -17.13 -5.90 5.84
N ASP A 131 -16.26 -6.68 5.21
CA ASP A 131 -15.25 -6.17 4.24
C ASP A 131 -15.86 -5.70 2.91
N GLU A 132 -17.13 -6.03 2.63
CA GLU A 132 -17.85 -5.54 1.44
C GLU A 132 -17.86 -4.01 1.35
N ILE A 133 -17.84 -3.30 2.50
CA ILE A 133 -17.83 -1.84 2.54
C ILE A 133 -16.58 -1.22 1.89
N LEU A 134 -15.51 -1.99 1.75
CA LEU A 134 -14.22 -1.53 1.22
C LEU A 134 -14.24 -1.44 -0.30
N VAL A 135 -15.09 -2.24 -0.97
CA VAL A 135 -15.04 -2.45 -2.42
C VAL A 135 -15.18 -1.15 -3.22
N PRO A 136 -16.18 -0.27 -2.94
CA PRO A 136 -16.33 0.96 -3.73
C PRO A 136 -15.11 1.87 -3.63
N TYR A 137 -14.59 2.09 -2.41
CA TYR A 137 -13.42 2.92 -2.18
C TYR A 137 -12.14 2.33 -2.82
N ALA A 138 -11.98 1.00 -2.76
CA ALA A 138 -10.85 0.31 -3.36
C ALA A 138 -10.84 0.44 -4.88
N VAL A 139 -12.00 0.28 -5.52
CA VAL A 139 -12.14 0.40 -6.98
C VAL A 139 -11.84 1.82 -7.46
N ASP A 140 -12.41 2.83 -6.79
CA ASP A 140 -12.16 4.23 -7.14
C ASP A 140 -10.68 4.59 -6.99
N ALA A 141 -10.03 4.15 -5.90
CA ALA A 141 -8.61 4.37 -5.69
C ALA A 141 -7.77 3.63 -6.74
N LEU A 142 -8.01 2.34 -6.99
CA LEU A 142 -7.26 1.55 -7.96
C LEU A 142 -7.32 2.13 -9.38
N LYS A 143 -8.46 2.70 -9.76
CA LYS A 143 -8.60 3.40 -11.05
C LYS A 143 -7.69 4.63 -11.12
N ALA A 144 -7.76 5.52 -10.12
CA ALA A 144 -6.92 6.71 -10.05
C ALA A 144 -5.43 6.37 -9.95
N VAL A 145 -5.09 5.31 -9.22
CA VAL A 145 -3.72 4.77 -9.10
C VAL A 145 -3.21 4.29 -10.46
N GLY A 146 -3.99 3.50 -11.20
CA GLY A 146 -3.60 3.01 -12.52
C GLY A 146 -3.28 4.15 -13.49
N GLU A 147 -4.15 5.17 -13.57
CA GLU A 147 -3.94 6.34 -14.42
C GLU A 147 -2.68 7.13 -14.03
N ALA A 148 -2.48 7.36 -12.72
CA ALA A 148 -1.36 8.16 -12.24
C ALA A 148 -0.02 7.42 -12.38
N LEU A 149 0.02 6.12 -12.10
CA LEU A 149 1.26 5.33 -12.11
C LEU A 149 1.68 4.86 -13.50
N GLU A 150 0.74 4.64 -14.43
CA GLU A 150 1.10 4.44 -15.85
C GLU A 150 1.89 5.65 -16.36
N ALA A 151 1.47 6.86 -15.99
CA ALA A 151 2.17 8.07 -16.35
C ALA A 151 3.58 8.16 -15.72
N GLU A 152 3.76 7.75 -14.46
CA GLU A 152 5.06 7.83 -13.77
C GLU A 152 6.05 6.73 -14.18
N LEU A 153 5.59 5.50 -14.36
CA LEU A 153 6.48 4.36 -14.61
C LEU A 153 6.55 3.94 -16.09
N GLY A 154 5.67 4.47 -16.95
CA GLY A 154 5.67 4.19 -18.38
C GLY A 154 5.25 2.75 -18.72
N VAL A 155 4.74 2.00 -17.74
CA VAL A 155 4.26 0.63 -17.89
C VAL A 155 2.86 0.51 -17.32
N LYS A 156 2.10 -0.44 -17.86
CA LYS A 156 0.80 -0.86 -17.32
C LYS A 156 0.64 -2.37 -17.39
N MET A 157 -0.21 -2.91 -16.53
CA MET A 157 -0.57 -4.32 -16.61
C MET A 157 -1.55 -4.56 -17.76
N VAL A 158 -1.36 -5.69 -18.44
CA VAL A 158 -2.32 -6.24 -19.40
C VAL A 158 -3.33 -7.12 -18.68
N SER A 159 -2.84 -7.91 -17.71
CA SER A 159 -3.66 -8.72 -16.82
C SER A 159 -4.50 -7.85 -15.89
N PRO A 160 -5.64 -8.37 -15.38
CA PRO A 160 -6.43 -7.67 -14.38
C PRO A 160 -5.60 -7.33 -13.13
N ILE A 161 -5.82 -6.13 -12.59
CA ILE A 161 -5.29 -5.70 -11.30
C ILE A 161 -6.13 -6.36 -10.22
N ARG A 162 -5.61 -7.44 -9.63
CA ARG A 162 -6.30 -8.19 -8.57
C ARG A 162 -5.89 -7.70 -7.18
N LEU A 163 -6.85 -7.12 -6.47
CA LEU A 163 -6.75 -6.85 -5.04
C LEU A 163 -7.48 -7.94 -4.25
N GLU A 164 -6.80 -8.49 -3.25
CA GLU A 164 -7.37 -9.46 -2.32
C GLU A 164 -7.32 -8.92 -0.90
N ILE A 165 -8.48 -8.85 -0.26
CA ILE A 165 -8.65 -8.33 1.09
C ILE A 165 -8.88 -9.51 2.03
N TYR A 166 -7.92 -9.72 2.92
CA TYR A 166 -7.93 -10.80 3.90
C TYR A 166 -8.45 -10.28 5.25
N PRO A 167 -9.34 -11.00 5.95
CA PRO A 167 -9.97 -10.49 7.17
C PRO A 167 -8.98 -10.26 8.33
N ASP A 168 -7.87 -10.99 8.35
CA ASP A 168 -6.89 -10.96 9.45
C ASP A 168 -5.45 -11.26 8.99
N ALA A 169 -4.50 -11.01 9.89
CA ALA A 169 -3.07 -11.23 9.67
C ALA A 169 -2.71 -12.71 9.49
N ASP A 170 -3.41 -13.63 10.14
CA ASP A 170 -3.16 -15.07 10.01
C ASP A 170 -3.52 -15.57 8.60
N SER A 171 -4.64 -15.10 8.05
CA SER A 171 -5.09 -15.39 6.70
C SER A 171 -4.13 -14.82 5.66
N LEU A 172 -3.65 -13.59 5.86
CA LEU A 172 -2.60 -12.99 5.03
C LEU A 172 -1.28 -13.77 5.11
N SER A 173 -0.91 -14.28 6.28
CA SER A 173 0.30 -15.09 6.45
C SER A 173 0.22 -16.41 5.68
N ARG A 174 -0.92 -17.13 5.74
CA ARG A 174 -1.11 -18.42 5.05
C ARG A 174 -0.96 -18.33 3.53
N VAL A 175 -1.42 -17.22 2.93
CA VAL A 175 -1.41 -17.05 1.47
C VAL A 175 -0.17 -16.34 0.95
N SER A 176 0.83 -16.12 1.81
CA SER A 176 2.05 -15.38 1.49
C SER A 176 3.31 -16.11 1.94
N THR A 177 4.46 -15.54 1.63
CA THR A 177 5.75 -16.00 2.17
C THR A 177 6.12 -15.32 3.49
N LEU A 178 5.21 -14.55 4.10
CA LEU A 178 5.46 -13.80 5.33
C LEU A 178 4.91 -14.58 6.54
N PRO A 179 5.76 -14.95 7.52
CA PRO A 179 5.28 -15.54 8.75
C PRO A 179 4.51 -14.49 9.59
N VAL A 180 3.53 -14.94 10.37
CA VAL A 180 2.69 -14.06 11.20
C VAL A 180 3.53 -13.24 12.19
N GLU A 181 4.65 -13.78 12.67
CA GLU A 181 5.58 -13.05 13.54
C GLU A 181 6.22 -11.86 12.82
N ALA A 182 6.54 -11.99 11.52
CA ALA A 182 7.09 -10.89 10.73
C ALA A 182 6.04 -9.78 10.55
N ILE A 183 4.78 -10.16 10.27
CA ILE A 183 3.64 -9.24 10.22
C ILE A 183 3.50 -8.47 11.55
N ARG A 184 3.53 -9.18 12.69
CA ARG A 184 3.45 -8.59 14.03
C ARG A 184 4.64 -7.66 14.34
N ASN A 185 5.86 -8.12 14.09
CA ASN A 185 7.09 -7.42 14.48
C ASN A 185 7.34 -6.15 13.67
N THR A 186 7.03 -6.17 12.37
CA THR A 186 7.27 -5.04 11.46
C THR A 186 6.03 -4.20 11.17
N GLY A 187 4.84 -4.72 11.47
CA GLY A 187 3.58 -4.06 11.14
C GLY A 187 3.23 -4.13 9.65
N THR A 188 3.84 -5.06 8.91
CA THR A 188 3.54 -5.33 7.50
C THR A 188 2.13 -5.90 7.38
N ILE A 189 1.26 -5.21 6.65
CA ILE A 189 -0.17 -5.54 6.50
C ILE A 189 -0.60 -5.72 5.05
N ALA A 190 0.37 -5.69 4.14
CA ALA A 190 0.14 -5.77 2.71
C ALA A 190 1.40 -6.32 2.03
N LEU A 191 1.19 -6.90 0.84
CA LEU A 191 2.25 -7.35 -0.05
C LEU A 191 1.73 -7.48 -1.48
N CYS A 192 2.65 -7.37 -2.44
CA CYS A 192 2.42 -7.65 -3.84
C CYS A 192 3.29 -8.83 -4.27
N LYS A 193 2.65 -9.91 -4.75
CA LYS A 193 3.38 -11.08 -5.25
C LYS A 193 2.49 -11.89 -6.19
N TRP A 194 3.11 -12.57 -7.14
CA TRP A 194 2.42 -13.46 -8.08
C TRP A 194 1.27 -12.79 -8.86
N GLY A 195 1.46 -11.53 -9.26
CA GLY A 195 0.50 -10.78 -10.07
C GLY A 195 -0.72 -10.26 -9.31
N ARG A 196 -0.69 -10.20 -7.97
CA ARG A 196 -1.80 -9.70 -7.14
C ARG A 196 -1.33 -8.84 -5.97
N LEU A 197 -2.21 -7.93 -5.57
CA LEU A 197 -2.11 -7.10 -4.37
C LEU A 197 -2.86 -7.82 -3.25
N MET A 198 -2.24 -7.98 -2.09
CA MET A 198 -2.84 -8.63 -0.92
C MET A 198 -2.76 -7.66 0.25
N ILE A 199 -3.87 -7.44 0.94
CA ILE A 199 -3.92 -6.61 2.15
C ILE A 199 -4.69 -7.32 3.25
N ALA A 200 -4.33 -7.09 4.51
CA ALA A 200 -5.23 -7.34 5.63
C ALA A 200 -6.30 -6.23 5.69
N SER A 201 -7.55 -6.57 5.98
CA SER A 201 -8.65 -5.61 6.14
C SER A 201 -8.25 -4.51 7.13
N PRO A 202 -8.64 -3.24 6.92
CA PRO A 202 -8.44 -2.19 7.92
C PRO A 202 -8.98 -2.56 9.31
N SER A 203 -10.00 -3.44 9.39
CA SER A 203 -10.53 -3.95 10.65
C SER A 203 -9.55 -4.84 11.42
N ALA A 204 -8.53 -5.40 10.77
CA ALA A 204 -7.49 -6.20 11.41
C ALA A 204 -6.60 -5.37 12.35
N LEU A 205 -6.57 -4.03 12.20
CA LEU A 205 -5.87 -3.11 13.10
C LEU A 205 -6.83 -2.25 13.90
N MET A 206 -6.49 -1.99 15.17
CA MET A 206 -7.36 -1.29 16.13
C MET A 206 -7.90 0.05 15.61
N HIS A 207 -7.08 0.80 14.87
CA HIS A 207 -7.44 2.11 14.31
C HIS A 207 -7.35 2.14 12.78
N GLY A 208 -7.31 0.98 12.13
CA GLY A 208 -6.97 0.89 10.72
C GLY A 208 -5.57 1.41 10.41
N TYR A 209 -5.37 1.77 9.14
CA TYR A 209 -4.12 2.22 8.54
C TYR A 209 -4.44 2.91 7.21
N PRO A 210 -3.50 3.63 6.56
CA PRO A 210 -3.78 4.38 5.32
C PRO A 210 -3.96 3.43 4.13
N TRP A 211 -5.05 2.67 4.13
CA TRP A 211 -5.22 1.46 3.34
C TRP A 211 -5.38 1.72 1.84
N LEU A 212 -5.95 2.88 1.47
CA LEU A 212 -5.98 3.31 0.06
C LEU A 212 -4.58 3.65 -0.47
N ASP A 213 -3.76 4.37 0.32
CA ASP A 213 -2.36 4.64 -0.03
C ASP A 213 -1.55 3.32 0.01
N THR A 214 -1.88 2.37 0.89
CA THR A 214 -1.26 1.03 0.91
C THR A 214 -1.60 0.21 -0.34
N ILE A 215 -2.83 0.22 -0.83
CA ILE A 215 -3.16 -0.44 -2.10
C ILE A 215 -2.39 0.22 -3.26
N SER A 216 -2.26 1.56 -3.25
CA SER A 216 -1.40 2.25 -4.22
C SER A 216 0.06 1.81 -4.11
N HIS A 217 0.57 1.62 -2.90
CA HIS A 217 1.93 1.13 -2.64
C HIS A 217 2.15 -0.26 -3.25
N GLU A 218 1.23 -1.20 -3.02
CA GLU A 218 1.31 -2.54 -3.62
C GLU A 218 1.13 -2.53 -5.15
N TYR A 219 0.35 -1.59 -5.69
CA TYR A 219 0.26 -1.38 -7.13
C TYR A 219 1.61 -0.96 -7.71
N VAL A 220 2.35 -0.07 -7.04
CA VAL A 220 3.70 0.33 -7.48
C VAL A 220 4.59 -0.91 -7.57
N HIS A 221 4.59 -1.79 -6.57
CA HIS A 221 5.35 -3.04 -6.64
C HIS A 221 4.99 -3.88 -7.87
N LEU A 222 3.70 -4.04 -8.18
CA LEU A 222 3.25 -4.78 -9.36
C LEU A 222 3.85 -4.20 -10.65
N LEU A 223 3.84 -2.87 -10.81
CA LEU A 223 4.43 -2.21 -11.97
C LEU A 223 5.96 -2.27 -11.97
N LEU A 224 6.62 -2.22 -10.81
CA LEU A 224 8.08 -2.33 -10.72
C LEU A 224 8.56 -3.74 -11.07
N THR A 225 7.84 -4.79 -10.65
CA THR A 225 8.09 -6.17 -11.08
C THR A 225 8.00 -6.27 -12.59
N LYS A 226 6.98 -5.68 -13.21
CA LYS A 226 6.86 -5.64 -14.69
C LYS A 226 7.99 -4.83 -15.35
N ALA A 227 8.26 -3.63 -14.87
CA ALA A 227 9.22 -2.70 -15.48
C ALA A 227 10.66 -3.20 -15.40
N SER A 228 10.99 -3.99 -14.38
CA SER A 228 12.34 -4.49 -14.12
C SER A 228 12.47 -6.01 -14.28
N LEU A 229 11.44 -6.71 -14.80
CA LEU A 229 11.40 -8.18 -14.87
C LEU A 229 11.81 -8.86 -13.55
N ASP A 230 11.28 -8.33 -12.44
CA ASP A 230 11.56 -8.75 -11.07
C ASP A 230 13.05 -8.68 -10.64
N GLN A 231 13.89 -7.91 -11.35
CA GLN A 231 15.31 -7.75 -11.03
C GLN A 231 15.60 -6.60 -10.07
N ALA A 232 14.67 -5.66 -9.87
CA ALA A 232 14.88 -4.54 -8.96
C ALA A 232 15.05 -5.03 -7.50
N PRO A 233 16.10 -4.60 -6.77
CA PRO A 233 16.30 -5.00 -5.39
C PRO A 233 15.25 -4.36 -4.48
N VAL A 234 14.96 -5.05 -3.36
CA VAL A 234 13.94 -4.65 -2.37
C VAL A 234 14.04 -3.19 -1.96
N TRP A 235 15.24 -2.68 -1.63
CA TRP A 235 15.38 -1.30 -1.18
C TRP A 235 14.92 -0.28 -2.23
N LEU A 236 15.11 -0.56 -3.53
CA LEU A 236 14.71 0.30 -4.62
C LEU A 236 13.20 0.20 -4.83
N GLN A 237 12.66 -1.02 -4.79
CA GLN A 237 11.22 -1.25 -4.89
C GLN A 237 10.47 -0.49 -3.78
N GLU A 238 10.91 -0.65 -2.54
CA GLU A 238 10.29 -0.02 -1.36
C GLU A 238 10.45 1.50 -1.36
N GLY A 239 11.62 2.01 -1.80
CA GLY A 239 11.84 3.45 -1.93
C GLY A 239 10.92 4.10 -2.96
N LEU A 240 10.76 3.49 -4.13
CA LEU A 240 9.86 3.96 -5.18
C LEU A 240 8.39 3.81 -4.76
N ALA A 241 8.02 2.68 -4.15
CA ALA A 241 6.66 2.46 -3.66
C ALA A 241 6.27 3.50 -2.59
N LYS A 242 7.14 3.79 -1.61
CA LYS A 242 6.91 4.85 -0.62
C LYS A 242 6.84 6.26 -1.22
N PHE A 243 7.63 6.54 -2.25
CA PHE A 243 7.63 7.83 -2.92
C PHE A 243 6.39 8.06 -3.80
N LEU A 244 5.85 6.99 -4.39
CA LEU A 244 4.74 7.05 -5.35
C LEU A 244 3.38 6.71 -4.73
N GLU A 245 3.28 6.14 -3.53
CA GLU A 245 2.01 5.67 -2.93
C GLU A 245 0.92 6.74 -2.74
N THR A 246 1.27 8.03 -2.74
CA THR A 246 0.29 9.14 -2.65
C THR A 246 0.03 9.83 -3.98
N ARG A 247 0.70 9.40 -5.06
CA ARG A 247 0.68 10.07 -6.36
C ARG A 247 -0.70 10.10 -7.01
N TRP A 248 -1.52 9.10 -6.76
CA TRP A 248 -2.87 8.96 -7.32
C TRP A 248 -3.84 10.08 -6.93
N ARG A 249 -3.54 10.80 -5.85
CA ARG A 249 -4.37 11.89 -5.30
C ARG A 249 -3.60 13.21 -5.15
N ARG A 250 -2.39 13.28 -5.71
CA ARG A 250 -1.52 14.46 -5.72
C ARG A 250 -1.11 14.80 -7.14
N ASP A 251 -0.90 16.08 -7.41
CA ASP A 251 -0.49 16.54 -8.74
C ASP A 251 0.93 16.08 -9.12
N ALA A 252 1.79 15.86 -8.12
CA ALA A 252 3.19 15.44 -8.31
C ALA A 252 3.58 14.34 -7.31
N PRO A 253 4.58 13.49 -7.66
CA PRO A 253 5.19 12.56 -6.71
C PRO A 253 5.83 13.31 -5.55
N SER A 254 5.67 12.77 -4.34
CA SER A 254 6.24 13.37 -3.13
C SER A 254 6.13 12.39 -1.98
N LEU A 255 7.06 12.48 -1.03
CA LEU A 255 6.89 11.78 0.23
C LEU A 255 5.68 12.31 1.00
N ARG A 256 5.00 11.39 1.67
CA ARG A 256 4.00 11.74 2.65
C ARG A 256 4.66 12.48 3.81
N HIS A 257 4.03 13.54 4.29
CA HIS A 257 4.46 14.22 5.50
C HIS A 257 4.28 13.27 6.69
N ASP A 258 5.39 12.80 7.26
CA ASP A 258 5.41 11.94 8.44
C ASP A 258 6.53 12.39 9.40
N PRO A 259 6.22 13.23 10.39
CA PRO A 259 7.18 13.71 11.38
C PRO A 259 7.87 12.61 12.18
N ALA A 260 7.20 11.48 12.46
CA ALA A 260 7.82 10.39 13.22
C ALA A 260 8.90 9.69 12.39
N SER A 261 8.61 9.41 11.12
CA SER A 261 9.59 8.85 10.18
C SER A 261 10.74 9.83 9.90
N ALA A 262 10.44 11.13 9.74
CA ALA A 262 11.46 12.16 9.59
C ALA A 262 12.38 12.28 10.81
N GLN A 263 11.83 12.17 12.03
CA GLN A 263 12.61 12.16 13.27
C GLN A 263 13.54 10.95 13.35
N LEU A 264 13.06 9.75 12.99
CA LEU A 264 13.88 8.54 12.96
C LEU A 264 15.06 8.68 11.99
N LEU A 265 14.81 9.20 10.78
CA LEU A 265 15.85 9.42 9.78
C LEU A 265 16.87 10.47 10.25
N TYR A 266 16.39 11.58 10.83
CA TYR A 266 17.25 12.63 11.39
C TYR A 266 18.15 12.09 12.50
N ASP A 267 17.58 11.36 13.47
CA ASP A 267 18.33 10.81 14.60
C ASP A 267 19.39 9.80 14.14
N ALA A 268 19.03 8.92 13.19
CA ALA A 268 19.96 7.93 12.63
C ALA A 268 21.08 8.60 11.83
N MET A 269 20.80 9.69 11.11
CA MET A 269 21.82 10.45 10.39
C MET A 269 22.79 11.13 11.35
N GLU A 270 22.30 11.82 12.39
CA GLU A 270 23.14 12.51 13.38
C GLU A 270 24.02 11.53 14.18
N ALA A 271 23.52 10.32 14.42
CA ALA A 271 24.24 9.26 15.12
C ALA A 271 25.19 8.44 14.23
N ASP A 272 25.21 8.67 12.91
CA ASP A 272 25.90 7.83 11.91
C ASP A 272 25.43 6.34 11.95
N GLU A 273 24.14 6.15 12.20
CA GLU A 273 23.44 4.85 12.32
C GLU A 273 22.53 4.55 11.13
N LEU A 274 22.74 5.21 9.98
CA LEU A 274 22.03 4.88 8.74
C LEU A 274 22.34 3.44 8.32
N LEU A 275 21.31 2.74 7.83
CA LEU A 275 21.43 1.37 7.36
C LEU A 275 22.21 1.34 6.03
N SER A 276 23.06 0.34 5.82
CA SER A 276 23.55 0.09 4.45
C SER A 276 22.42 -0.47 3.58
N PHE A 277 22.40 -0.11 2.29
CA PHE A 277 21.38 -0.62 1.36
C PHE A 277 21.37 -2.16 1.25
N ASP A 278 22.52 -2.81 1.49
CA ASP A 278 22.65 -4.26 1.42
C ASP A 278 22.02 -4.97 2.64
N GLN A 279 21.91 -4.29 3.79
CA GLN A 279 21.22 -4.79 5.00
C GLN A 279 19.69 -4.87 4.85
N LEU A 280 19.13 -4.30 3.77
CA LEU A 280 17.69 -4.28 3.51
C LEU A 280 17.20 -5.52 2.72
N HIS A 281 18.12 -6.44 2.40
CA HIS A 281 17.83 -7.74 1.80
C HIS A 281 17.66 -8.82 2.88
N PRO A 282 16.80 -9.85 2.71
CA PRO A 282 15.91 -10.10 1.58
C PRO A 282 14.53 -9.43 1.69
N SER A 283 14.21 -8.76 2.81
CA SER A 283 12.97 -8.00 2.96
C SER A 283 13.04 -7.05 4.16
N ILE A 284 12.48 -5.83 4.02
CA ILE A 284 12.28 -4.89 5.14
C ILE A 284 11.31 -5.48 6.18
N ALA A 285 10.38 -6.33 5.76
CA ALA A 285 9.42 -7.01 6.64
C ALA A 285 10.06 -8.04 7.59
N LEU A 286 11.35 -8.37 7.40
CA LEU A 286 12.10 -9.27 8.29
C LEU A 286 13.01 -8.54 9.29
N LEU A 287 12.99 -7.20 9.29
CA LEU A 287 13.70 -6.41 10.29
C LEU A 287 13.12 -6.65 11.70
N PRO A 288 13.93 -6.48 12.77
CA PRO A 288 13.55 -6.95 14.11
C PRO A 288 12.45 -6.13 14.79
N SER A 289 12.06 -4.96 14.25
CA SER A 289 11.04 -4.10 14.87
C SER A 289 10.40 -3.12 13.89
N GLN A 290 9.20 -2.63 14.23
CA GLN A 290 8.52 -1.54 13.51
C GLN A 290 9.38 -0.28 13.42
N LYS A 291 10.21 0.02 14.43
CA LYS A 291 11.15 1.16 14.42
C LYS A 291 12.23 0.98 13.36
N ALA A 292 12.83 -0.21 13.28
CA ALA A 292 13.84 -0.51 12.27
C ALA A 292 13.25 -0.47 10.85
N ALA A 293 12.05 -1.04 10.66
CA ALA A 293 11.34 -0.97 9.38
C ALA A 293 10.98 0.48 8.98
N SER A 294 10.49 1.29 9.92
CA SER A 294 10.16 2.69 9.67
C SER A 294 11.39 3.52 9.29
N LEU A 295 12.53 3.29 9.96
CA LEU A 295 13.81 3.91 9.58
C LEU A 295 14.24 3.47 8.18
N ALA A 296 14.17 2.18 7.87
CA ALA A 296 14.51 1.67 6.55
C ALA A 296 13.67 2.34 5.45
N PHE A 297 12.34 2.40 5.61
CA PHE A 297 11.45 3.09 4.69
C PHE A 297 11.78 4.58 4.53
N ALA A 298 11.97 5.30 5.64
CA ALA A 298 12.34 6.72 5.60
C ALA A 298 13.65 6.93 4.84
N GLN A 299 14.63 6.07 5.08
CA GLN A 299 15.92 6.15 4.42
C GLN A 299 15.85 5.92 2.91
N VAL A 300 15.29 4.79 2.47
CA VAL A 300 15.24 4.45 1.04
C VAL A 300 14.38 5.42 0.25
N SER A 301 13.26 5.86 0.83
CA SER A 301 12.34 6.77 0.17
C SER A 301 12.91 8.19 0.06
N SER A 302 13.68 8.67 1.05
CA SER A 302 14.40 9.94 0.96
C SER A 302 15.50 9.95 -0.11
N PHE A 303 16.17 8.80 -0.31
CA PHE A 303 17.15 8.65 -1.38
C PHE A 303 16.46 8.73 -2.75
N ILE A 304 15.34 8.04 -2.91
CA ILE A 304 14.56 8.07 -4.16
C ILE A 304 13.97 9.45 -4.44
N GLU A 305 13.49 10.17 -3.43
CA GLU A 305 13.04 11.55 -3.57
C GLU A 305 14.16 12.44 -4.14
N THR A 306 15.37 12.38 -3.55
CA THR A 306 16.53 13.16 -4.05
C THR A 306 16.91 12.75 -5.47
N TYR A 307 16.91 11.45 -5.79
CA TYR A 307 17.21 10.97 -7.13
C TYR A 307 16.17 11.44 -8.16
N TYR A 308 14.89 11.41 -7.79
CA TYR A 308 13.79 11.88 -8.64
C TYR A 308 13.85 13.39 -8.85
N GLU A 309 14.20 14.18 -7.85
CA GLU A 309 14.40 15.63 -7.99
C GLU A 309 15.48 15.97 -9.03
N ASP A 310 16.58 15.22 -9.06
CA ASP A 310 17.71 15.45 -9.96
C ASP A 310 17.47 14.92 -11.39
N HIS A 311 16.75 13.80 -11.52
CA HIS A 311 16.68 13.03 -12.77
C HIS A 311 15.27 12.87 -13.34
N GLY A 312 14.25 13.30 -12.60
CA GLY A 312 12.86 13.24 -12.98
C GLY A 312 12.35 11.83 -13.23
N ARG A 313 11.16 11.81 -13.83
CA ARG A 313 10.46 10.58 -14.21
C ARG A 313 11.25 9.75 -15.21
N GLU A 314 11.79 10.38 -16.25
CA GLU A 314 12.52 9.73 -17.33
C GLU A 314 13.77 9.02 -16.81
N GLY A 315 14.47 9.61 -15.84
CA GLY A 315 15.63 8.99 -15.21
C GLY A 315 15.29 7.75 -14.40
N VAL A 316 14.13 7.73 -13.73
CA VAL A 316 13.65 6.53 -13.03
C VAL A 316 13.27 5.43 -14.02
N GLN A 317 12.51 5.76 -15.07
CA GLN A 317 12.11 4.80 -16.09
C GLN A 317 13.32 4.16 -16.78
N GLN A 318 14.31 4.97 -17.15
CA GLN A 318 15.54 4.47 -17.77
C GLN A 318 16.34 3.56 -16.83
N ALA A 319 16.41 3.89 -15.54
CA ALA A 319 17.10 3.05 -14.57
C ALA A 319 16.40 1.69 -14.40
N LEU A 320 15.06 1.69 -14.32
CA LEU A 320 14.27 0.45 -14.23
C LEU A 320 14.44 -0.43 -15.49
N TYR A 321 14.48 0.19 -16.67
CA TYR A 321 14.76 -0.52 -17.92
C TYR A 321 16.13 -1.20 -17.90
N LEU A 322 17.20 -0.49 -17.54
CA LEU A 322 18.56 -1.07 -17.45
C LEU A 322 18.62 -2.22 -16.43
N ILE A 323 17.89 -2.11 -15.32
CA ILE A 323 17.78 -3.18 -14.33
C ILE A 323 17.06 -4.40 -14.93
N GLY A 324 15.99 -4.19 -15.70
CA GLY A 324 15.30 -5.26 -16.43
C GLY A 324 16.20 -5.98 -17.45
N GLU A 325 17.16 -5.27 -18.05
CA GLU A 325 18.20 -5.84 -18.92
C GLU A 325 19.32 -6.57 -18.15
N GLY A 326 19.22 -6.64 -16.81
CA GLY A 326 20.14 -7.37 -15.94
C GLY A 326 21.27 -6.53 -15.34
N GLU A 327 21.24 -5.20 -15.48
CA GLU A 327 22.22 -4.33 -14.80
C GLU A 327 21.91 -4.21 -13.29
N ASP A 328 22.95 -4.26 -12.46
CA ASP A 328 22.80 -4.01 -11.01
C ASP A 328 22.20 -2.61 -10.75
N ALA A 329 21.25 -2.52 -9.82
CA ALA A 329 20.50 -1.29 -9.58
C ALA A 329 21.36 -0.08 -9.18
N LYS A 330 22.43 -0.27 -8.39
CA LYS A 330 23.33 0.82 -8.03
C LYS A 330 24.08 1.33 -9.26
N LYS A 331 24.46 0.42 -10.18
CA LYS A 331 25.10 0.77 -11.45
C LYS A 331 24.14 1.43 -12.42
N ALA A 332 22.91 0.92 -12.57
CA ALA A 332 21.89 1.51 -13.43
C ALA A 332 21.55 2.96 -13.04
N LEU A 333 21.32 3.23 -11.75
CA LEU A 333 21.08 4.59 -11.25
C LEU A 333 22.30 5.51 -11.45
N ALA A 334 23.50 4.99 -11.21
CA ALA A 334 24.76 5.71 -11.43
C ALA A 334 24.99 6.03 -12.93
N HIS A 335 24.67 5.08 -13.81
CA HIS A 335 24.76 5.21 -15.26
C HIS A 335 23.84 6.33 -15.75
N VAL A 336 22.56 6.32 -15.35
CA VAL A 336 21.60 7.38 -15.70
C VAL A 336 22.05 8.74 -15.15
N ALA A 337 22.58 8.76 -13.92
CA ALA A 337 23.05 9.99 -13.29
C ALA A 337 24.38 10.53 -13.85
N GLY A 338 25.09 9.75 -14.67
CA GLY A 338 26.42 10.10 -15.19
C GLY A 338 27.50 10.25 -14.11
N VAL A 339 27.31 9.67 -12.93
CA VAL A 339 28.25 9.75 -11.80
C VAL A 339 28.38 8.39 -11.11
N SER A 340 29.39 8.20 -10.26
CA SER A 340 29.50 6.96 -9.48
C SER A 340 28.41 6.84 -8.40
N TRP A 341 28.05 5.61 -8.04
CA TRP A 341 27.15 5.33 -6.90
C TRP A 341 27.58 6.06 -5.62
N ARG A 342 28.88 6.03 -5.31
CA ARG A 342 29.45 6.75 -4.15
C ARG A 342 29.14 8.25 -4.18
N SER A 343 29.08 8.85 -5.37
CA SER A 343 28.75 10.26 -5.54
C SER A 343 27.26 10.52 -5.31
N LEU A 344 26.37 9.62 -5.76
CA LEU A 344 24.93 9.70 -5.46
C LEU A 344 24.69 9.62 -3.96
N GLU A 345 25.24 8.61 -3.28
CA GLU A 345 25.07 8.42 -1.85
C GLU A 345 25.62 9.62 -1.05
N ALA A 346 26.79 10.14 -1.41
CA ALA A 346 27.37 11.31 -0.75
C ALA A 346 26.54 12.59 -0.97
N ARG A 347 25.97 12.79 -2.16
CA ARG A 347 25.09 13.93 -2.43
C ARG A 347 23.81 13.86 -1.61
N TRP A 348 23.17 12.69 -1.56
CA TRP A 348 21.98 12.45 -0.74
C TRP A 348 22.25 12.67 0.74
N LYS A 349 23.31 12.07 1.32
CA LYS A 349 23.68 12.31 2.74
C LYS A 349 23.92 13.79 3.03
N LYS A 350 24.54 14.52 2.10
CA LYS A 350 24.74 15.98 2.21
C LYS A 350 23.42 16.76 2.13
N ALA A 351 22.45 16.30 1.34
CA ALA A 351 21.12 16.90 1.30
C ALA A 351 20.37 16.66 2.61
N LEU A 352 20.40 15.43 3.15
CA LEU A 352 19.82 15.11 4.45
C LEU A 352 20.39 15.97 5.57
N ALA A 353 21.72 16.14 5.62
CA ALA A 353 22.39 16.95 6.65
C ALA A 353 22.03 18.45 6.60
N ARG A 354 21.36 18.91 5.53
CA ARG A 354 20.88 20.29 5.39
C ARG A 354 19.42 20.45 5.79
N LEU A 355 18.68 19.35 5.97
CA LEU A 355 17.30 19.41 6.39
C LEU A 355 17.19 19.99 7.80
N PRO A 356 16.17 20.82 8.07
CA PRO A 356 15.94 21.30 9.42
C PRO A 356 15.58 20.13 10.34
N LYS A 357 15.94 20.26 11.62
CA LYS A 357 15.52 19.29 12.64
C LYS A 357 13.99 19.16 12.63
N PRO A 358 13.44 17.94 12.47
CA PRO A 358 12.00 17.73 12.39
C PRO A 358 11.31 18.03 13.73
N VAL A 359 9.99 18.17 13.67
CA VAL A 359 9.17 18.31 14.88
C VAL A 359 9.21 16.99 15.65
N PRO A 360 9.51 17.00 16.97
CA PRO A 360 9.55 15.78 17.77
C PRO A 360 8.21 15.04 17.73
N ALA A 361 8.27 13.80 17.25
CA ALA A 361 7.16 12.85 17.19
C ALA A 361 7.68 11.44 17.47
N LYS A 362 6.93 10.67 18.25
CA LYS A 362 7.26 9.27 18.54
C LYS A 362 6.59 8.36 17.51
N LEU A 363 7.21 7.24 17.16
CA LEU A 363 6.54 6.25 16.33
C LEU A 363 5.36 5.65 17.10
N LEU A 364 4.16 5.69 16.50
CA LEU A 364 2.98 5.03 17.06
C LEU A 364 2.96 3.57 16.58
N PRO A 365 2.93 2.58 17.49
CA PRO A 365 2.94 1.18 17.10
C PRO A 365 1.61 0.80 16.45
N ARG A 366 1.68 0.03 15.36
CA ARG A 366 0.51 -0.66 14.80
C ARG A 366 0.12 -1.82 15.70
N ARG A 367 -1.18 -1.95 15.98
CA ARG A 367 -1.73 -2.93 16.92
C ARG A 367 -2.88 -3.68 16.28
N LEU A 368 -2.83 -5.01 16.33
CA LEU A 368 -3.89 -5.88 15.83
C LEU A 368 -5.13 -5.78 16.72
N SER A 369 -6.33 -5.77 16.12
CA SER A 369 -7.61 -5.53 16.80
C SER A 369 -7.97 -6.59 17.85
N GLY A 370 -7.36 -7.77 17.80
CA GLY A 370 -7.53 -8.85 18.79
C GLY A 370 -6.45 -8.92 19.87
N GLU A 371 -5.37 -8.14 19.75
CA GLU A 371 -4.18 -8.27 20.59
C GLU A 371 -3.94 -7.04 21.50
N ALA A 372 -4.65 -5.95 21.26
CA ALA A 372 -4.51 -4.73 22.04
C ALA A 372 -5.87 -4.17 22.47
N THR A 373 -5.86 -3.51 23.61
CA THR A 373 -7.02 -2.87 24.23
C THR A 373 -6.80 -1.37 24.41
N GLU A 374 -7.87 -0.61 24.70
CA GLU A 374 -7.75 0.80 25.10
C GLU A 374 -6.88 0.99 26.36
N GLN A 375 -6.71 -0.05 27.19
CA GLN A 375 -5.82 -0.01 28.36
C GLN A 375 -4.35 -0.03 27.93
N ASP A 376 -4.01 -0.78 26.89
CA ASP A 376 -2.66 -0.82 26.34
C ASP A 376 -2.27 0.52 25.69
N GLU A 377 -3.25 1.26 25.15
CA GLU A 377 -3.02 2.63 24.67
C GLU A 377 -2.79 3.59 25.84
N LEU A 378 -3.60 3.50 26.89
CA LEU A 378 -3.42 4.29 28.10
C LEU A 378 -2.04 4.03 28.74
N ALA A 379 -1.58 2.78 28.72
CA ALA A 379 -0.26 2.40 29.20
C ALA A 379 0.88 3.06 28.41
N SER A 380 0.67 3.35 27.11
CA SER A 380 1.66 3.96 26.21
C SER A 380 1.86 5.48 26.38
N VAL A 381 1.03 6.12 27.20
CA VAL A 381 1.20 7.53 27.57
C VAL A 381 2.32 7.64 28.60
N GLU A 382 3.40 8.33 28.25
CA GLU A 382 4.66 8.31 29.01
C GLU A 382 4.54 9.01 30.37
N LEU A 383 3.76 10.10 30.44
CA LEU A 383 3.65 10.91 31.65
C LEU A 383 2.61 10.35 32.63
N ASP A 384 3.05 9.90 33.81
CA ASP A 384 2.21 9.35 34.87
C ASP A 384 1.04 10.26 35.26
N ARG A 385 1.31 11.56 35.38
CA ARG A 385 0.28 12.54 35.72
C ARG A 385 -0.81 12.59 34.65
N ALA A 386 -0.46 12.54 33.37
CA ALA A 386 -1.43 12.48 32.28
C ALA A 386 -2.21 11.16 32.31
N ARG A 387 -1.53 10.02 32.53
CA ARG A 387 -2.18 8.71 32.68
C ARG A 387 -3.24 8.67 33.77
N ASN A 388 -2.96 9.25 34.94
CA ASN A 388 -3.91 9.27 36.05
C ASN A 388 -5.19 10.06 35.72
N TYR A 389 -5.05 11.21 35.05
CA TYR A 389 -6.20 11.97 34.56
C TYR A 389 -6.96 11.23 33.45
N LEU A 390 -6.26 10.54 32.53
CA LEU A 390 -6.91 9.69 31.53
C LEU A 390 -7.75 8.59 32.18
N ARG A 391 -7.22 7.86 33.17
CA ARG A 391 -7.97 6.80 33.87
C ARG A 391 -9.25 7.31 34.49
N LEU A 392 -9.21 8.48 35.15
CA LEU A 392 -10.40 9.08 35.73
C LEU A 392 -11.38 9.55 34.64
N GLY A 393 -10.87 10.10 33.55
CA GLY A 393 -11.65 10.44 32.36
C GLY A 393 -12.36 9.23 31.77
N ASP A 394 -11.66 8.10 31.61
CA ASP A 394 -12.22 6.83 31.12
C ASP A 394 -13.35 6.35 32.04
N LEU A 395 -13.15 6.36 33.35
CA LEU A 395 -14.18 6.00 34.34
C LEU A 395 -15.44 6.88 34.30
N LEU A 396 -15.31 8.14 33.89
CA LEU A 396 -16.44 9.06 33.69
C LEU A 396 -17.10 8.85 32.33
N TRP A 397 -16.30 8.59 31.30
CA TRP A 397 -16.74 8.29 29.94
C TRP A 397 -17.61 7.03 29.91
N THR A 398 -17.15 5.93 30.51
CA THR A 398 -17.90 4.66 30.62
C THR A 398 -19.21 4.81 31.39
N ARG A 399 -19.36 5.85 32.23
CA ARG A 399 -20.60 6.19 32.94
C ARG A 399 -21.48 7.19 32.18
N SER A 400 -21.22 7.40 30.89
CA SER A 400 -21.95 8.35 30.04
C SER A 400 -21.93 9.79 30.57
N ARG A 401 -20.79 10.24 31.13
CA ARG A 401 -20.59 11.61 31.61
C ARG A 401 -19.54 12.37 30.77
N PRO A 402 -19.79 12.62 29.48
CA PRO A 402 -18.77 13.17 28.56
C PRO A 402 -18.26 14.55 28.97
N ALA A 403 -19.13 15.44 29.48
CA ALA A 403 -18.72 16.75 29.95
C ALA A 403 -17.75 16.68 31.15
N ALA A 404 -18.01 15.77 32.10
CA ALA A 404 -17.12 15.57 33.25
C ALA A 404 -15.81 14.88 32.82
N ALA A 405 -15.89 13.88 31.96
CA ALA A 405 -14.71 13.21 31.39
C ALA A 405 -13.80 14.23 30.68
N SER A 406 -14.39 15.13 29.90
CA SER A 406 -13.68 16.20 29.19
C SER A 406 -12.88 17.12 30.12
N VAL A 407 -13.35 17.37 31.34
CA VAL A 407 -12.59 18.16 32.33
C VAL A 407 -11.33 17.43 32.77
N GLU A 408 -11.39 16.12 33.01
CA GLU A 408 -10.22 15.32 33.39
C GLU A 408 -9.26 15.14 32.21
N TYR A 409 -9.78 14.85 31.02
CA TYR A 409 -8.95 14.78 29.81
C TYR A 409 -8.28 16.12 29.46
N ALA A 410 -8.91 17.27 29.75
CA ALA A 410 -8.28 18.57 29.59
C ALA A 410 -7.06 18.75 30.51
N LYS A 411 -7.13 18.25 31.76
CA LYS A 411 -5.97 18.23 32.68
C LYS A 411 -4.87 17.30 32.15
N ALA A 412 -5.24 16.15 31.60
CA ALA A 412 -4.29 15.25 30.94
C ALA A 412 -3.60 15.95 29.76
N HIS A 413 -4.37 16.63 28.89
CA HIS A 413 -3.85 17.35 27.73
C HIS A 413 -2.95 18.53 28.14
N THR A 414 -3.28 19.23 29.23
CA THR A 414 -2.39 20.27 29.77
C THR A 414 -1.04 19.68 30.22
N ALA A 415 -1.04 18.47 30.77
CA ALA A 415 0.17 17.79 31.22
C ALA A 415 0.98 17.19 30.04
N ALA A 416 0.30 16.68 29.01
CA ALA A 416 0.91 16.05 27.83
C ALA A 416 0.24 16.55 26.54
N PRO A 417 0.48 17.81 26.11
CA PRO A 417 -0.27 18.42 25.00
C PRO A 417 0.04 17.81 23.64
N ALA A 418 1.21 17.19 23.50
CA ALA A 418 1.66 16.57 22.25
C ALA A 418 1.28 15.09 22.12
N ASP A 419 0.70 14.46 23.15
CA ASP A 419 0.38 13.04 23.10
C ASP A 419 -0.95 12.79 22.35
N PRO A 420 -0.94 11.98 21.28
CA PRO A 420 -2.10 11.81 20.41
C PRO A 420 -3.27 11.09 21.10
N VAL A 421 -3.00 10.13 21.99
CA VAL A 421 -4.04 9.42 22.74
C VAL A 421 -4.75 10.40 23.66
N VAL A 422 -3.98 11.24 24.35
CA VAL A 422 -4.52 12.26 25.26
C VAL A 422 -5.37 13.28 24.50
N ALA A 423 -4.84 13.83 23.41
CA ALA A 423 -5.51 14.85 22.62
C ALA A 423 -6.80 14.32 21.99
N SER A 424 -6.81 13.10 21.45
CA SER A 424 -8.01 12.51 20.83
C SER A 424 -9.10 12.19 21.86
N ARG A 425 -8.76 11.68 23.06
CA ARG A 425 -9.75 11.49 24.14
C ARG A 425 -10.34 12.81 24.63
N TYR A 426 -9.50 13.84 24.77
CA TYR A 426 -9.97 15.19 25.11
C TYR A 426 -10.91 15.75 24.03
N ALA A 427 -10.51 15.68 22.76
CA ALA A 427 -11.32 16.17 21.65
C ALA A 427 -12.68 15.47 21.56
N ARG A 428 -12.69 14.12 21.56
CA ARG A 428 -13.92 13.32 21.52
C ARG A 428 -14.87 13.67 22.66
N SER A 429 -14.35 13.75 23.88
CA SER A 429 -15.16 14.08 25.06
C SER A 429 -15.63 15.53 25.09
N ALA A 430 -14.84 16.49 24.59
CA ALA A 430 -15.25 17.89 24.48
C ALA A 430 -16.40 18.04 23.47
N ILE A 431 -16.32 17.35 22.33
CA ILE A 431 -17.40 17.28 21.34
C ILE A 431 -18.68 16.73 21.97
N ALA A 432 -18.62 15.53 22.54
CA ALA A 432 -19.75 14.87 23.21
C ALA A 432 -20.32 15.70 24.38
N GLY A 433 -19.45 16.39 25.12
CA GLY A 433 -19.80 17.27 26.23
C GLY A 433 -20.35 18.64 25.83
N GLY A 434 -20.65 18.87 24.55
CA GLY A 434 -21.27 20.12 24.06
C GLY A 434 -20.29 21.30 23.89
N ARG A 435 -18.98 21.05 23.90
CA ARG A 435 -17.91 22.05 23.72
C ARG A 435 -17.03 21.73 22.50
N PRO A 436 -17.60 21.66 21.28
CA PRO A 436 -16.84 21.27 20.09
C PRO A 436 -15.67 22.22 19.77
N LYS A 437 -15.80 23.52 20.06
CA LYS A 437 -14.72 24.50 19.80
C LYS A 437 -13.41 24.15 20.52
N ASP A 438 -13.50 23.58 21.72
CA ASP A 438 -12.35 23.20 22.54
C ASP A 438 -11.52 22.07 21.89
N ALA A 439 -12.12 21.29 20.99
CA ALA A 439 -11.47 20.16 20.33
C ALA A 439 -10.55 20.55 19.15
N LEU A 440 -10.77 21.71 18.51
CA LEU A 440 -10.06 22.06 17.27
C LEU A 440 -8.54 22.18 17.44
N ALA A 441 -8.07 22.96 18.41
CA ALA A 441 -6.64 23.20 18.58
C ALA A 441 -5.86 21.92 18.96
N PRO A 442 -6.32 21.08 19.90
CA PRO A 442 -5.71 19.77 20.15
C PRO A 442 -5.63 18.90 18.90
N LEU A 443 -6.71 18.80 18.13
CA LEU A 443 -6.76 17.96 16.92
C LEU A 443 -5.79 18.45 15.85
N MET A 444 -5.73 19.76 15.60
CA MET A 444 -4.80 20.35 14.63
C MET A 444 -3.33 20.10 15.04
N LEU A 445 -3.02 20.21 16.33
CA LEU A 445 -1.68 19.90 16.83
C LEU A 445 -1.33 18.42 16.64
N THR A 446 -2.27 17.52 16.96
CA THR A 446 -2.11 16.08 16.76
C THR A 446 -1.91 15.73 15.29
N LEU A 447 -2.77 16.22 14.40
CA LEU A 447 -2.71 15.89 12.97
C LEU A 447 -1.52 16.53 12.25
N GLY A 448 -0.98 17.64 12.78
CA GLY A 448 0.29 18.18 12.30
C GLY A 448 1.49 17.26 12.58
N ARG A 449 1.42 16.42 13.61
CA ARG A 449 2.46 15.44 14.00
C ARG A 449 2.17 14.02 13.54
N TYR A 450 0.89 13.66 13.47
CA TYR A 450 0.40 12.32 13.13
C TYR A 450 -0.73 12.45 12.11
N PRO A 451 -0.43 12.76 10.83
CA PRO A 451 -1.47 13.03 9.82
C PRO A 451 -2.42 11.87 9.56
N THR A 452 -1.98 10.63 9.84
CA THR A 452 -2.77 9.40 9.67
C THR A 452 -3.41 8.90 10.98
N HIS A 453 -3.50 9.74 12.02
CA HIS A 453 -4.11 9.34 13.29
C HIS A 453 -5.65 9.27 13.17
N ALA A 454 -6.17 8.07 12.88
CA ALA A 454 -7.59 7.80 12.63
C ALA A 454 -8.55 8.43 13.66
N PRO A 455 -8.36 8.24 14.99
CA PRO A 455 -9.26 8.84 15.98
C PRO A 455 -9.31 10.38 15.95
N ALA A 456 -8.19 11.01 15.59
CA ALA A 456 -8.13 12.47 15.44
C ALA A 456 -8.81 12.94 14.16
N LEU A 457 -8.67 12.22 13.04
CA LEU A 457 -9.35 12.54 11.78
C LEU A 457 -10.87 12.44 11.91
N SER A 458 -11.37 11.35 12.52
CA SER A 458 -12.81 11.18 12.79
C SER A 458 -13.37 12.27 13.72
N SER A 459 -12.62 12.62 14.77
CA SER A 459 -12.97 13.74 15.66
C SER A 459 -12.93 15.09 14.92
N LEU A 460 -11.98 15.28 13.99
CA LEU A 460 -11.86 16.49 13.17
C LEU A 460 -13.05 16.65 12.24
N ALA A 461 -13.47 15.57 11.57
CA ALA A 461 -14.68 15.55 10.76
C ALA A 461 -15.90 15.95 11.59
N THR A 462 -16.04 15.39 12.79
CA THR A 462 -17.18 15.66 13.67
C THR A 462 -17.20 17.12 14.15
N VAL A 463 -16.08 17.65 14.62
CA VAL A 463 -16.03 19.03 15.12
C VAL A 463 -16.26 20.05 14.00
N THR A 464 -15.67 19.84 12.82
CA THR A 464 -15.85 20.75 11.68
C THR A 464 -17.28 20.71 11.15
N TYR A 465 -17.91 19.53 11.14
CA TYR A 465 -19.34 19.39 10.86
C TYR A 465 -20.20 20.17 11.86
N ARG A 466 -19.98 19.99 13.18
CA ARG A 466 -20.73 20.70 14.23
C ARG A 466 -20.52 22.22 14.22
N LEU A 467 -19.39 22.68 13.70
CA LEU A 467 -19.08 24.10 13.51
C LEU A 467 -19.49 24.63 12.13
N SER A 468 -20.26 23.85 11.36
CA SER A 468 -20.78 24.20 10.03
C SER A 468 -19.68 24.49 8.99
N MET A 469 -18.47 23.96 9.19
CA MET A 469 -17.35 24.07 8.25
C MET A 469 -17.42 22.93 7.21
N ARG A 470 -18.45 22.97 6.34
CA ARG A 470 -18.81 21.85 5.45
C ARG A 470 -17.66 21.27 4.64
N GLY A 471 -16.87 22.09 3.94
CA GLY A 471 -15.75 21.59 3.12
C GLY A 471 -14.65 20.92 3.94
N ARG A 472 -14.33 21.44 5.13
CA ARG A 472 -13.37 20.81 6.03
C ARG A 472 -13.90 19.51 6.65
N ALA A 473 -15.21 19.44 6.87
CA ALA A 473 -15.85 18.24 7.38
C ALA A 473 -15.83 17.11 6.35
N GLU A 474 -16.08 17.42 5.08
CA GLU A 474 -15.96 16.48 3.98
C GLU A 474 -14.51 15.97 3.83
N GLU A 475 -13.53 16.87 3.78
CA GLU A 475 -12.12 16.51 3.65
C GLU A 475 -11.64 15.63 4.82
N ALA A 476 -11.96 16.00 6.05
CA ALA A 476 -11.61 15.22 7.23
C ALA A 476 -12.34 13.87 7.30
N ALA A 477 -13.60 13.80 6.85
CA ALA A 477 -14.35 12.54 6.82
C ALA A 477 -13.78 11.57 5.78
N ASN A 478 -13.49 12.03 4.56
CA ASN A 478 -12.83 11.21 3.54
C ASN A 478 -11.44 10.74 4.01
N ALA A 479 -10.66 11.62 4.65
CA ALA A 479 -9.37 11.25 5.22
C ALA A 479 -9.52 10.20 6.34
N ALA A 480 -10.57 10.28 7.17
CA ALA A 480 -10.84 9.30 8.21
C ALA A 480 -11.23 7.93 7.63
N ILE A 481 -12.10 7.88 6.60
CA ILE A 481 -12.48 6.64 5.89
C ILE A 481 -11.27 5.98 5.23
N ALA A 482 -10.36 6.79 4.67
CA ALA A 482 -9.09 6.31 4.11
C ALA A 482 -8.13 5.71 5.16
N GLN A 483 -8.42 5.86 6.46
CA GLN A 483 -7.70 5.16 7.55
C GLN A 483 -8.52 4.01 8.12
N ASN A 484 -9.78 4.26 8.48
CA ASN A 484 -10.67 3.31 9.11
C ASN A 484 -12.11 3.48 8.58
N PRO A 485 -12.48 2.71 7.53
CA PRO A 485 -13.83 2.73 6.97
C PRO A 485 -14.87 1.99 7.83
N PHE A 486 -14.47 1.39 8.96
CA PHE A 486 -15.39 0.75 9.89
C PHE A 486 -15.86 1.69 11.01
N ASP A 487 -15.29 2.90 11.09
CA ASP A 487 -15.82 3.95 11.96
C ASP A 487 -17.09 4.54 11.32
N PRO A 488 -18.29 4.39 11.93
CA PRO A 488 -19.52 4.94 11.35
C PRO A 488 -19.50 6.47 11.25
N GLN A 489 -18.72 7.16 12.08
CA GLN A 489 -18.85 8.59 12.29
C GLN A 489 -18.57 9.43 11.03
N PRO A 490 -17.48 9.20 10.27
CA PRO A 490 -17.26 9.85 8.97
C PRO A 490 -18.39 9.63 7.95
N HIS A 491 -18.89 8.40 7.80
CA HIS A 491 -20.00 8.07 6.88
C HIS A 491 -21.28 8.84 7.24
N CYS A 492 -21.60 8.89 8.53
CA CYS A 492 -22.75 9.64 9.04
C CYS A 492 -22.63 11.16 8.83
N ILE A 493 -21.41 11.69 8.73
CA ILE A 493 -21.17 13.10 8.42
C ILE A 493 -21.35 13.34 6.92
N LEU A 494 -20.71 12.53 6.07
CA LEU A 494 -20.81 12.67 4.61
C LEU A 494 -22.26 12.58 4.11
N SER A 495 -23.06 11.64 4.66
CA SER A 495 -24.48 11.52 4.32
C SER A 495 -25.31 12.78 4.60
N LYS A 496 -24.84 13.66 5.50
CA LYS A 496 -25.50 14.93 5.85
C LYS A 496 -24.91 16.14 5.12
N LEU A 497 -23.81 15.97 4.40
CA LEU A 497 -23.12 17.06 3.70
C LEU A 497 -23.59 17.27 2.26
N GLY A 498 -24.48 16.42 1.72
CA GLY A 498 -25.00 16.55 0.36
C GLY A 498 -23.94 16.34 -0.72
N VAL A 499 -22.94 15.50 -0.43
CA VAL A 499 -21.91 15.07 -1.38
C VAL A 499 -22.49 14.05 -2.38
N PRO A 500 -21.89 13.85 -3.56
CA PRO A 500 -22.42 12.93 -4.57
C PRO A 500 -22.68 11.50 -4.05
N GLN A 501 -21.86 11.02 -3.13
CA GLN A 501 -21.96 9.70 -2.52
C GLN A 501 -22.88 9.64 -1.27
N ALA A 502 -23.61 10.71 -0.93
CA ALA A 502 -24.33 10.82 0.34
C ALA A 502 -25.29 9.64 0.64
N ASP A 503 -25.99 9.10 -0.37
CA ASP A 503 -26.90 7.97 -0.19
C ASP A 503 -26.16 6.66 0.16
N HIS A 504 -25.00 6.43 -0.47
CA HIS A 504 -24.12 5.31 -0.14
C HIS A 504 -23.62 5.43 1.30
N GLU A 505 -23.15 6.62 1.67
CA GLU A 505 -22.66 6.93 3.01
C GLU A 505 -23.76 6.81 4.08
N ALA A 506 -25.02 7.11 3.72
CA ALA A 506 -26.17 6.95 4.61
C ALA A 506 -26.42 5.47 4.95
N ASN A 507 -26.32 4.60 3.94
CA ASN A 507 -26.47 3.15 4.13
C ASN A 507 -25.34 2.59 5.01
N LEU A 508 -24.09 3.00 4.79
CA LEU A 508 -22.95 2.59 5.61
C LEU A 508 -23.05 3.10 7.05
N CYS A 509 -23.43 4.37 7.24
CA CYS A 509 -23.71 4.93 8.56
C CYS A 509 -24.73 4.06 9.32
N SER A 510 -25.82 3.65 8.68
CA SER A 510 -26.83 2.78 9.31
C SER A 510 -26.29 1.37 9.60
N ARG A 511 -25.57 0.77 8.66
CA ARG A 511 -25.01 -0.59 8.77
C ARG A 511 -23.97 -0.69 9.89
N LEU A 512 -23.16 0.35 10.09
CA LEU A 512 -22.07 0.41 11.08
C LEU A 512 -22.51 0.90 12.47
N GLY A 513 -23.82 1.09 12.69
CA GLY A 513 -24.38 1.42 14.00
C GLY A 513 -24.61 2.91 14.30
N GLY A 514 -24.51 3.79 13.29
CA GLY A 514 -24.89 5.19 13.37
C GLY A 514 -23.89 6.10 14.13
N ILE A 515 -24.30 7.36 14.35
CA ILE A 515 -23.51 8.35 15.10
C ILE A 515 -23.37 7.90 16.55
N ARG A 516 -22.12 7.74 17.01
CA ARG A 516 -21.80 7.55 18.42
C ARG A 516 -21.62 8.94 19.05
N GLU A 517 -22.68 9.45 19.71
CA GLU A 517 -22.65 10.78 20.36
C GLU A 517 -21.84 10.85 21.65
#